data_AF-A0A2H3P4Y3-F1
#
_entry.id   AF-A0A2H3P4Y3-F1
#
_cell.length_a   1.000
_cell.length_b   1.000
_cell.length_c   1.000
_cell.angle_alpha   90.00
_cell.angle_beta   90.00
_cell.angle_gamma   90.00
#
_symmetry.space_group_name_H-M   'P 1'
#
loop_
_entity.id
_entity.type
_entity.pdbx_description
1 polymer ?
#
loop_
_entity_poly.entity_id
_entity_poly.type
_entity_poly.pdbx_seq_one_letter_code
_entity_poly.pdbx_strand_id
1 'polypeptide(L)'
;MMVCGILMCTLPTVMLSSVRTRLLLPLAMLTLLLSGCLPSGCSSGSFDAIAPSDSLSRERAATVAADSLRHVRTIASTETHPLRYPRSLRYRPSGTLVVADAERNSLHVIAPDGSYGRELTSDAFDVPYLAGITGDTLWVFNAGSDTVVGVENGDVLPDAGFAIERADAASLVYAAAHSDAFYLKVLGEDIGSTLYQYDWNGTLQAERPLSQPYWRYAGFLRIQGDTLWSLSGFRPVVDRLPLDLETASASPDTLALRGFDSPMLERSYAFLQGDTHEPPLLIPSATFANGRLFVLNVRSGWVQVDVFGRDGTLQHRLIEANPQPNTDFFPHDLSVRAHSDGYDITLAVSSPDPAIVTYRWTPSNTLE
;
A
#
# COMPACT_ATOMS: atom_id res chain seq x y z
N MET A 1 -48.33 6.96 -50.52
CA MET A 1 -48.11 8.14 -51.39
C MET A 1 -46.94 8.90 -50.80
N MET A 2 -45.72 8.88 -51.35
CA MET A 2 -45.33 9.48 -52.65
C MET A 2 -45.46 11.01 -52.54
N VAL A 3 -44.48 11.90 -52.76
CA VAL A 3 -43.08 11.90 -53.24
C VAL A 3 -42.50 13.31 -52.97
N CYS A 4 -41.16 13.42 -52.95
CA CYS A 4 -40.24 14.56 -53.19
C CYS A 4 -40.69 16.04 -53.20
N GLY A 5 -39.75 16.88 -52.73
CA GLY A 5 -39.53 18.25 -53.23
C GLY A 5 -38.25 18.89 -52.66
N ILE A 6 -37.19 18.90 -53.48
CA ILE A 6 -35.84 19.42 -53.22
C ILE A 6 -35.81 20.95 -53.22
N LEU A 7 -34.98 21.58 -52.36
CA LEU A 7 -34.25 22.80 -52.76
C LEU A 7 -32.89 22.89 -52.07
N MET A 8 -31.83 22.90 -52.90
CA MET A 8 -30.45 23.20 -52.57
C MET A 8 -30.28 24.69 -52.21
N CYS A 9 -29.37 24.98 -51.29
CA CYS A 9 -28.55 26.20 -51.36
C CYS A 9 -27.14 25.92 -50.80
N THR A 10 -26.16 26.34 -51.58
CA THR A 10 -24.71 26.11 -51.57
C THR A 10 -23.95 27.07 -50.62
N LEU A 11 -22.99 26.60 -49.79
CA LEU A 11 -21.51 26.83 -49.79
C LEU A 11 -21.05 27.14 -48.34
N PRO A 12 -19.75 27.09 -47.96
CA PRO A 12 -18.59 26.54 -48.65
C PRO A 12 -17.80 25.48 -47.85
N THR A 13 -17.07 24.67 -48.62
CA THR A 13 -16.03 23.75 -48.18
C THR A 13 -14.80 24.52 -47.70
N VAL A 14 -14.52 24.48 -46.40
CA VAL A 14 -13.19 24.87 -45.87
C VAL A 14 -12.38 23.59 -45.71
N MET A 15 -11.41 23.42 -46.60
CA MET A 15 -10.27 22.54 -46.38
C MET A 15 -9.47 23.07 -45.18
N LEU A 16 -9.52 22.37 -44.06
CA LEU A 16 -8.55 22.54 -42.97
C LEU A 16 -7.72 21.27 -42.86
N SER A 17 -6.42 21.49 -43.06
CA SER A 17 -5.30 20.57 -43.12
C SER A 17 -5.29 19.47 -42.06
N SER A 18 -5.16 18.23 -42.51
CA SER A 18 -5.08 16.98 -41.75
C SER A 18 -3.70 16.68 -41.13
N VAL A 19 -2.90 17.70 -40.82
CA VAL A 19 -1.50 17.51 -40.36
C VAL A 19 -1.29 17.87 -38.88
N ARG A 20 -2.26 18.47 -38.20
CA ARG A 20 -2.10 18.87 -36.78
C ARG A 20 -2.73 17.93 -35.74
N THR A 21 -3.50 16.92 -36.15
CA THR A 21 -4.25 16.06 -35.21
C THR A 21 -3.47 14.84 -34.72
N ARG A 22 -2.30 14.53 -35.28
CA ARG A 22 -1.49 13.36 -34.89
C ARG A 22 -0.43 13.62 -33.82
N LEU A 23 -0.20 14.87 -33.42
CA LEU A 23 0.73 15.21 -32.32
C LEU A 23 0.03 15.56 -30.99
N LEU A 24 -1.28 15.81 -30.99
CA LEU A 24 -2.01 16.18 -29.77
C LEU A 24 -2.43 14.95 -28.92
N LEU A 25 -2.59 13.78 -29.55
CA LEU A 25 -2.94 12.55 -28.84
C LEU A 25 -1.80 12.00 -27.94
N PRO A 26 -0.52 11.94 -28.37
CA PRO A 26 0.54 11.50 -27.48
C PRO A 26 0.88 12.54 -26.39
N LEU A 27 0.60 13.83 -26.62
CA LEU A 27 0.82 14.87 -25.62
C LEU A 27 -0.27 14.89 -24.54
N ALA A 28 -1.53 14.58 -24.90
CA ALA A 28 -2.63 14.43 -23.95
C ALA A 28 -2.50 13.14 -23.10
N MET A 29 -1.95 12.06 -23.67
CA MET A 29 -1.63 10.83 -22.92
C MET A 29 -0.45 11.03 -21.96
N LEU A 30 0.54 11.86 -22.32
CA LEU A 30 1.66 12.21 -21.45
C LEU A 30 1.22 13.09 -20.26
N THR A 31 0.20 13.95 -20.42
CA THR A 31 -0.35 14.74 -19.31
C THR A 31 -1.24 13.93 -18.35
N LEU A 32 -1.85 12.83 -18.80
CA LEU A 32 -2.63 11.92 -17.96
C LEU A 32 -1.76 10.91 -17.20
N LEU A 33 -0.52 10.67 -17.65
CA LEU A 33 0.48 9.86 -16.94
C LEU A 33 1.31 10.68 -15.94
N LEU A 34 1.16 12.01 -15.92
CA LEU A 34 1.83 12.93 -14.99
C LEU A 34 0.90 13.47 -13.88
N SER A 35 -0.37 13.05 -13.85
CA SER A 35 -1.29 13.35 -12.73
C SER A 35 -1.10 12.43 -11.51
N GLY A 36 -0.06 11.58 -11.52
CA GLY A 36 0.40 10.83 -10.36
C GLY A 36 1.66 11.47 -9.75
N CYS A 37 1.50 11.98 -8.54
CA CYS A 37 2.54 12.09 -7.50
C CYS A 37 3.79 12.94 -7.78
N LEU A 38 3.72 14.23 -7.42
CA LEU A 38 4.87 14.92 -6.81
C LEU A 38 4.40 15.70 -5.57
N PRO A 39 5.09 15.58 -4.41
CA PRO A 39 4.84 16.42 -3.24
C PRO A 39 5.51 17.78 -3.44
N SER A 40 5.20 18.48 -4.53
CA SER A 40 5.54 19.89 -4.72
C SER A 40 4.43 20.83 -4.22
N GLY A 41 3.34 20.27 -3.68
CA GLY A 41 2.23 20.99 -3.06
C GLY A 41 2.47 21.40 -1.59
N CYS A 42 3.73 21.56 -1.16
CA CYS A 42 4.02 22.15 0.14
C CYS A 42 3.60 23.63 0.13
N SER A 43 2.36 23.92 0.52
CA SER A 43 2.06 25.26 1.02
C SER A 43 2.95 25.52 2.24
N SER A 44 3.59 26.69 2.28
CA SER A 44 4.49 27.10 3.36
C SER A 44 3.73 27.50 4.64
N GLY A 45 2.57 26.90 4.90
CA GLY A 45 1.83 27.12 6.13
C GLY A 45 2.52 26.38 7.27
N SER A 46 2.93 27.09 8.31
CA SER A 46 3.24 26.45 9.59
C SER A 46 1.93 25.98 10.18
N PHE A 47 1.69 24.67 10.16
CA PHE A 47 0.61 24.06 10.91
C PHE A 47 1.20 23.62 12.25
N ASP A 48 0.79 24.26 13.34
CA ASP A 48 1.30 23.93 14.67
C ASP A 48 0.25 23.18 15.52
N ALA A 49 -1.00 23.13 15.04
CA ALA A 49 -2.11 22.50 15.73
C ALA A 49 -2.26 21.03 15.35
N ILE A 50 -2.56 20.20 16.34
CA ILE A 50 -2.91 18.77 16.19
C ILE A 50 -4.21 18.48 16.95
N ALA A 51 -4.85 17.35 16.66
CA ALA A 51 -6.06 16.96 17.40
C ALA A 51 -5.73 16.62 18.87
N PRO A 52 -6.66 16.80 19.82
CA PRO A 52 -6.41 16.48 21.23
C PRO A 52 -5.96 15.03 21.49
N SER A 53 -6.49 14.06 20.72
CA SER A 53 -6.06 12.65 20.78
C SER A 53 -4.62 12.44 20.34
N ASP A 54 -4.16 13.27 19.41
CA ASP A 54 -2.81 13.20 18.84
C ASP A 54 -1.82 13.85 19.80
N SER A 55 -2.21 14.92 20.51
CA SER A 55 -1.42 15.49 21.61
C SER A 55 -1.15 14.44 22.70
N LEU A 56 -2.18 13.71 23.14
CA LEU A 56 -2.01 12.64 24.14
C LEU A 56 -1.13 11.49 23.61
N SER A 57 -1.23 11.17 22.32
CA SER A 57 -0.37 10.18 21.69
C SER A 57 1.08 10.65 21.63
N ARG A 58 1.34 11.91 21.31
CA ARG A 58 2.67 12.52 21.33
C ARG A 58 3.30 12.50 22.73
N GLU A 59 2.53 12.86 23.75
CA GLU A 59 2.99 12.78 25.15
C GLU A 59 3.40 11.34 25.53
N ARG A 60 2.59 10.34 25.13
CA ARG A 60 2.94 8.93 25.32
C ARG A 60 4.16 8.51 24.52
N ALA A 61 4.29 8.95 23.26
CA ALA A 61 5.45 8.65 22.44
C ALA A 61 6.75 9.17 23.05
N ALA A 62 6.68 10.32 23.74
CA ALA A 62 7.83 10.92 24.43
C ALA A 62 8.29 10.14 25.67
N THR A 63 7.44 9.30 26.27
CA THR A 63 7.83 8.44 27.40
C THR A 63 8.42 7.10 26.96
N VAL A 64 8.27 6.71 25.70
CA VAL A 64 8.84 5.49 25.13
C VAL A 64 10.21 5.80 24.56
N ALA A 65 11.25 5.18 25.12
CA ALA A 65 12.62 5.31 24.61
C ALA A 65 12.70 4.77 23.17
N ALA A 66 13.49 5.46 22.34
CA ALA A 66 13.74 5.00 20.99
C ALA A 66 14.80 3.90 20.98
N ASP A 67 14.46 2.76 20.38
CA ASP A 67 15.39 1.69 20.05
C ASP A 67 16.04 1.97 18.69
N SER A 68 17.27 1.48 18.52
CA SER A 68 18.00 1.64 17.26
C SER A 68 17.74 0.49 16.29
N LEU A 69 17.39 0.84 15.05
CA LEU A 69 17.42 -0.03 13.89
C LEU A 69 18.84 -0.07 13.35
N ARG A 70 19.46 -1.25 13.40
CA ARG A 70 20.78 -1.46 12.78
C ARG A 70 20.59 -1.80 11.31
N HIS A 71 21.11 -0.98 10.42
CA HIS A 71 21.17 -1.31 8.99
C HIS A 71 21.91 -2.65 8.78
N VAL A 72 21.31 -3.54 7.99
CA VAL A 72 21.90 -4.84 7.65
C VAL A 72 22.38 -4.84 6.21
N ARG A 73 21.52 -4.39 5.29
CA ARG A 73 21.80 -4.39 3.85
C ARG A 73 20.83 -3.51 3.08
N THR A 74 21.29 -3.11 1.89
CA THR A 74 20.47 -2.48 0.86
C THR A 74 20.67 -3.26 -0.44
N ILE A 75 19.58 -3.64 -1.09
CA ILE A 75 19.57 -4.13 -2.46
C ILE A 75 19.09 -2.96 -3.32
N ALA A 76 20.04 -2.26 -3.94
CA ALA A 76 19.77 -1.13 -4.81
C ALA A 76 19.42 -1.60 -6.22
N SER A 77 18.70 -0.76 -6.96
CA SER A 77 18.53 -0.91 -8.41
C SER A 77 19.90 -0.96 -9.12
N THR A 78 20.09 -1.94 -10.00
CA THR A 78 21.33 -2.09 -10.81
C THR A 78 20.98 -2.35 -12.27
N GLU A 79 21.95 -2.25 -13.19
CA GLU A 79 21.70 -2.61 -14.59
C GLU A 79 21.30 -4.09 -14.76
N THR A 80 21.86 -4.98 -13.94
CA THR A 80 21.59 -6.42 -13.96
C THR A 80 20.31 -6.82 -13.24
N HIS A 81 19.91 -6.04 -12.25
CA HIS A 81 18.70 -6.25 -11.45
C HIS A 81 18.01 -4.90 -11.22
N PRO A 82 17.42 -4.32 -12.28
CA PRO A 82 16.79 -3.02 -12.16
C PRO A 82 15.53 -3.13 -11.30
N LEU A 83 15.39 -2.21 -10.36
CA LEU A 83 14.16 -1.89 -9.65
C LEU A 83 13.63 -0.57 -10.20
N ARG A 84 12.30 -0.46 -10.36
CA ARG A 84 11.61 0.75 -10.78
C ARG A 84 10.64 1.25 -9.74
N TYR A 85 9.74 0.38 -9.28
CA TYR A 85 8.74 0.74 -8.28
C TYR A 85 8.42 -0.47 -7.39
N PRO A 86 9.33 -0.85 -6.48
CA PRO A 86 9.06 -1.89 -5.50
C PRO A 86 7.90 -1.44 -4.62
N ARG A 87 6.74 -2.08 -4.78
CA ARG A 87 5.46 -1.62 -4.20
C ARG A 87 5.05 -2.40 -2.96
N SER A 88 5.30 -3.70 -2.95
CA SER A 88 4.92 -4.58 -1.85
C SER A 88 5.90 -5.73 -1.67
N LEU A 89 6.04 -6.22 -0.44
CA LEU A 89 7.03 -7.24 -0.12
C LEU A 89 6.56 -8.20 0.98
N ARG A 90 6.92 -9.48 0.89
CA ARG A 90 6.54 -10.50 1.88
C ARG A 90 7.66 -11.51 2.10
N TYR A 91 7.97 -11.76 3.37
CA TYR A 91 8.72 -12.95 3.74
C TYR A 91 7.84 -14.19 3.61
N ARG A 92 8.38 -15.23 2.97
CA ARG A 92 7.85 -16.59 3.02
C ARG A 92 8.30 -17.29 4.31
N PRO A 93 7.62 -18.36 4.75
CA PRO A 93 8.05 -19.16 5.89
C PRO A 93 9.51 -19.67 5.80
N SER A 94 10.00 -19.93 4.58
CA SER A 94 11.39 -20.31 4.32
C SER A 94 12.42 -19.20 4.58
N GLY A 95 11.97 -17.97 4.88
CA GLY A 95 12.80 -16.79 5.02
C GLY A 95 13.15 -16.11 3.70
N THR A 96 12.73 -16.68 2.56
CA THR A 96 12.84 -16.02 1.25
C THR A 96 11.97 -14.78 1.24
N LEU A 97 12.50 -13.67 0.75
CA LEU A 97 11.74 -12.43 0.56
C LEU A 97 11.30 -12.33 -0.90
N VAL A 98 10.03 -12.05 -1.13
CA VAL A 98 9.50 -11.73 -2.46
C VAL A 98 9.07 -10.27 -2.47
N VAL A 99 9.41 -9.56 -3.55
CA VAL A 99 9.06 -8.15 -3.76
C VAL A 99 8.34 -8.02 -5.09
N ALA A 100 7.16 -7.42 -5.10
CA ALA A 100 6.48 -7.04 -6.34
C ALA A 100 6.95 -5.66 -6.77
N ASP A 101 7.49 -5.56 -7.98
CA ASP A 101 7.83 -4.31 -8.63
C ASP A 101 6.74 -3.95 -9.64
N ALA A 102 5.96 -2.91 -9.30
CA ALA A 102 4.74 -2.57 -10.01
C ALA A 102 4.98 -1.96 -11.39
N GLU A 103 6.12 -1.30 -11.60
CA GLU A 103 6.46 -0.70 -12.90
C GLU A 103 7.29 -1.63 -13.79
N ARG A 104 7.93 -2.64 -13.20
CA ARG A 104 8.60 -3.71 -13.97
C ARG A 104 7.66 -4.84 -14.36
N ASN A 105 6.46 -4.90 -13.78
CA ASN A 105 5.52 -6.02 -13.96
C ASN A 105 6.19 -7.37 -13.65
N SER A 106 6.92 -7.43 -12.53
CA SER A 106 7.68 -8.61 -12.14
C SER A 106 7.78 -8.78 -10.63
N LEU A 107 8.21 -9.97 -10.21
CA LEU A 107 8.52 -10.27 -8.82
C LEU A 107 10.02 -10.52 -8.66
N HIS A 108 10.65 -9.88 -7.68
CA HIS A 108 12.05 -10.13 -7.32
C HIS A 108 12.10 -11.10 -6.13
N VAL A 109 12.89 -12.17 -6.26
CA VAL A 109 13.08 -13.18 -5.23
C VAL A 109 14.46 -13.04 -4.61
N ILE A 110 14.49 -12.82 -3.30
CA ILE A 110 15.69 -12.62 -2.50
C ILE A 110 15.82 -13.77 -1.51
N ALA A 111 16.97 -14.41 -1.53
CA ALA A 111 17.25 -15.57 -0.69
C ALA A 111 17.26 -15.21 0.81
N PRO A 112 17.10 -16.19 1.73
CA PRO A 112 17.08 -15.94 3.17
C PRO A 112 18.33 -15.24 3.73
N ASP A 113 19.48 -15.41 3.07
CA ASP A 113 20.75 -14.74 3.40
C ASP A 113 20.81 -13.28 2.91
N GLY A 114 19.86 -12.86 2.06
CA GLY A 114 19.78 -11.54 1.47
C GLY A 114 20.41 -11.39 0.10
N SER A 115 20.98 -12.45 -0.45
CA SER A 115 21.46 -12.43 -1.82
C SER A 115 20.28 -12.32 -2.79
N TYR A 116 20.46 -11.54 -3.84
CA TYR A 116 19.49 -11.50 -4.92
C TYR A 116 19.47 -12.86 -5.63
N GLY A 117 18.30 -13.48 -5.70
CA GLY A 117 18.13 -14.78 -6.33
C GLY A 117 17.82 -14.64 -7.83
N ARG A 118 16.61 -14.13 -8.14
CA ARG A 118 16.13 -14.00 -9.52
C ARG A 118 14.98 -13.00 -9.65
N GLU A 119 14.76 -12.55 -10.87
CA GLU A 119 13.52 -11.92 -11.30
C GLU A 119 12.58 -13.00 -11.84
N LEU A 120 11.32 -12.96 -11.44
CA LEU A 120 10.25 -13.76 -12.02
C LEU A 120 9.39 -12.84 -12.90
N THR A 121 9.40 -13.12 -14.19
CA THR A 121 8.60 -12.45 -15.20
C THR A 121 7.49 -13.38 -15.71
N SER A 122 6.32 -12.84 -15.94
CA SER A 122 5.19 -13.56 -16.54
C SER A 122 4.24 -12.56 -17.19
N ASP A 123 3.60 -12.95 -18.29
CA ASP A 123 2.54 -12.16 -18.93
C ASP A 123 1.32 -11.98 -18.01
N ALA A 124 1.22 -12.80 -16.96
CA ALA A 124 0.18 -12.68 -15.94
C ALA A 124 0.40 -11.50 -14.98
N PHE A 125 1.61 -10.94 -14.92
CA PHE A 125 1.91 -9.81 -14.03
C PHE A 125 1.61 -8.49 -14.73
N ASP A 126 0.69 -7.73 -14.14
CA ASP A 126 0.33 -6.40 -14.61
C ASP A 126 0.03 -5.49 -13.41
N VAL A 127 1.01 -4.65 -13.05
CA VAL A 127 1.04 -3.85 -11.83
C VAL A 127 0.84 -4.73 -10.57
N PRO A 128 1.76 -5.69 -10.31
CA PRO A 128 1.58 -6.70 -9.26
C PRO A 128 1.61 -6.12 -7.84
N TYR A 129 0.80 -6.72 -6.97
CA TYR A 129 0.71 -6.46 -5.53
C TYR A 129 0.62 -7.79 -4.75
N LEU A 130 1.43 -7.94 -3.70
CA LEU A 130 1.45 -9.15 -2.87
C LEU A 130 0.30 -9.15 -1.84
N ALA A 131 -0.75 -9.92 -2.15
CA ALA A 131 -1.95 -10.05 -1.32
C ALA A 131 -1.73 -10.95 -0.08
N GLY A 132 -0.80 -11.90 -0.13
CA GLY A 132 -0.51 -12.75 1.02
C GLY A 132 -0.02 -14.13 0.63
N ILE A 133 0.16 -14.98 1.64
CA ILE A 133 0.61 -16.36 1.46
C ILE A 133 -0.39 -17.26 2.16
N THR A 134 -0.85 -18.32 1.48
CA THR A 134 -1.70 -19.36 2.06
C THR A 134 -1.08 -20.72 1.72
N GLY A 135 -0.72 -21.51 2.75
CA GLY A 135 0.11 -22.69 2.52
C GLY A 135 1.44 -22.29 1.86
N ASP A 136 1.73 -22.88 0.70
CA ASP A 136 2.93 -22.58 -0.09
C ASP A 136 2.70 -21.53 -1.20
N THR A 137 1.45 -21.21 -1.50
CA THR A 137 1.06 -20.28 -2.57
C THR A 137 1.24 -18.83 -2.13
N LEU A 138 2.00 -18.05 -2.90
CA LEU A 138 2.00 -16.60 -2.82
C LEU A 138 0.92 -16.07 -3.76
N TRP A 139 -0.04 -15.33 -3.23
CA TRP A 139 -1.11 -14.72 -4.01
C TRP A 139 -0.75 -13.30 -4.41
N VAL A 140 -0.92 -13.02 -5.70
CA VAL A 140 -0.63 -11.72 -6.32
C VAL A 140 -1.92 -11.18 -6.91
N PHE A 141 -2.27 -9.96 -6.53
CA PHE A 141 -3.29 -9.18 -7.21
C PHE A 141 -2.61 -8.30 -8.27
N ASN A 142 -3.07 -8.38 -9.51
CA ASN A 142 -2.57 -7.60 -10.63
C ASN A 142 -3.55 -6.46 -10.90
N ALA A 143 -3.19 -5.25 -10.49
CA ALA A 143 -4.10 -4.10 -10.53
C ALA A 143 -4.36 -3.57 -11.96
N GLY A 144 -3.48 -3.89 -12.92
CA GLY A 144 -3.66 -3.49 -14.32
C GLY A 144 -4.65 -4.38 -15.08
N SER A 145 -4.67 -5.68 -14.75
CA SER A 145 -5.51 -6.68 -15.43
C SER A 145 -6.71 -7.15 -14.61
N ASP A 146 -6.83 -6.72 -13.35
CA ASP A 146 -7.85 -7.15 -12.40
C ASP A 146 -7.93 -8.65 -12.22
N THR A 147 -6.75 -9.26 -12.12
CA THR A 147 -6.62 -10.70 -11.90
C THR A 147 -5.93 -11.01 -10.58
N VAL A 148 -6.31 -12.12 -9.98
CA VAL A 148 -5.58 -12.77 -8.91
C VAL A 148 -4.87 -13.97 -9.51
N VAL A 149 -3.58 -14.14 -9.18
CA VAL A 149 -2.79 -15.30 -9.62
C VAL A 149 -2.01 -15.90 -8.46
N GLY A 150 -1.89 -17.22 -8.45
CA GLY A 150 -1.06 -17.96 -7.51
C GLY A 150 0.37 -18.15 -8.02
N VAL A 151 1.36 -18.07 -7.11
CA VAL A 151 2.77 -18.32 -7.42
C VAL A 151 3.37 -19.32 -6.44
N GLU A 152 3.85 -20.45 -6.96
CA GLU A 152 4.49 -21.53 -6.20
C GLU A 152 5.81 -21.92 -6.84
N ASN A 153 6.83 -22.18 -6.00
CA ASN A 153 8.18 -22.54 -6.46
C ASN A 153 8.83 -21.57 -7.48
N GLY A 154 8.21 -20.40 -7.66
CA GLY A 154 8.60 -19.37 -8.61
C GLY A 154 7.99 -19.53 -9.98
N ASP A 155 6.92 -20.27 -10.13
CA ASP A 155 6.12 -20.32 -11.34
C ASP A 155 4.72 -19.79 -11.05
N VAL A 156 4.13 -19.10 -12.03
CA VAL A 156 2.71 -18.74 -11.99
C VAL A 156 1.91 -20.01 -12.22
N LEU A 157 0.95 -20.27 -11.34
CA LEU A 157 0.06 -21.41 -11.44
C LEU A 157 -1.01 -21.13 -12.51
N PRO A 158 -1.09 -21.92 -13.61
CA PRO A 158 -1.95 -21.61 -14.75
C PRO A 158 -3.45 -21.66 -14.42
N ASP A 159 -3.84 -22.53 -13.50
CA ASP A 159 -5.24 -22.74 -13.11
C ASP A 159 -5.58 -22.18 -11.72
N ALA A 160 -4.63 -21.49 -11.06
CA ALA A 160 -4.87 -20.89 -9.75
C ALA A 160 -4.96 -19.38 -9.86
N GLY A 161 -6.19 -18.88 -9.78
CA GLY A 161 -6.49 -17.47 -9.95
C GLY A 161 -7.89 -17.23 -10.48
N PHE A 162 -8.27 -15.97 -10.59
CA PHE A 162 -9.55 -15.55 -11.13
C PHE A 162 -9.51 -14.06 -11.50
N ALA A 163 -10.43 -13.65 -12.37
CA ALA A 163 -10.67 -12.25 -12.67
C ALA A 163 -11.60 -11.62 -11.63
N ILE A 164 -11.40 -10.35 -11.35
CA ILE A 164 -12.22 -9.53 -10.47
C ILE A 164 -12.90 -8.47 -11.32
N GLU A 165 -14.20 -8.26 -11.09
CA GLU A 165 -14.90 -7.12 -11.66
C GLU A 165 -14.79 -5.93 -10.72
N ARG A 166 -14.17 -4.84 -11.18
CA ARG A 166 -14.14 -3.56 -10.45
C ARG A 166 -15.12 -2.57 -11.06
N ALA A 167 -15.78 -1.81 -10.20
CA ALA A 167 -16.68 -0.73 -10.62
C ALA A 167 -15.95 0.40 -11.36
N ASP A 168 -14.69 0.66 -10.99
CA ASP A 168 -13.85 1.69 -11.62
C ASP A 168 -12.37 1.27 -11.57
N ALA A 169 -11.69 1.36 -12.72
CA ALA A 169 -10.27 1.07 -12.84
C ALA A 169 -9.39 2.07 -12.07
N ALA A 170 -9.87 3.30 -11.87
CA ALA A 170 -9.16 4.35 -11.12
C ALA A 170 -9.29 4.20 -9.58
N SER A 171 -10.08 3.24 -9.10
CA SER A 171 -10.26 2.98 -7.67
C SER A 171 -8.95 2.55 -6.98
N LEU A 172 -8.82 2.94 -5.71
CA LEU A 172 -7.77 2.41 -4.84
C LEU A 172 -8.14 0.99 -4.42
N VAL A 173 -7.23 0.04 -4.62
CA VAL A 173 -7.47 -1.38 -4.37
C VAL A 173 -6.41 -1.97 -3.46
N TYR A 174 -6.86 -2.71 -2.47
CA TYR A 174 -6.02 -3.43 -1.51
C TYR A 174 -6.54 -4.85 -1.34
N ALA A 175 -5.63 -5.83 -1.38
CA ALA A 175 -6.00 -7.23 -1.33
C ALA A 175 -5.38 -7.96 -0.13
N ALA A 176 -6.07 -8.98 0.38
CA ALA A 176 -5.49 -9.93 1.32
C ALA A 176 -5.99 -11.35 1.05
N ALA A 177 -5.07 -12.32 1.08
CA ALA A 177 -5.39 -13.74 0.91
C ALA A 177 -5.48 -14.47 2.25
N HIS A 178 -6.52 -15.30 2.41
CA HIS A 178 -6.73 -16.24 3.52
C HIS A 178 -6.95 -17.65 2.98
N SER A 179 -6.74 -18.70 3.77
CA SER A 179 -6.95 -20.08 3.28
C SER A 179 -8.34 -20.31 2.68
N ASP A 180 -9.34 -19.62 3.21
CA ASP A 180 -10.75 -19.89 2.88
C ASP A 180 -11.33 -18.88 1.88
N ALA A 181 -10.69 -17.71 1.72
CA ALA A 181 -11.24 -16.63 0.93
C ALA A 181 -10.17 -15.61 0.51
N PHE A 182 -10.50 -14.83 -0.51
CA PHE A 182 -9.74 -13.69 -0.96
C PHE A 182 -10.52 -12.40 -0.67
N TYR A 183 -9.86 -11.43 -0.04
CA TYR A 183 -10.47 -10.16 0.36
C TYR A 183 -9.96 -9.03 -0.52
N LEU A 184 -10.87 -8.17 -0.95
CA LEU A 184 -10.57 -7.01 -1.77
C LEU A 184 -11.26 -5.78 -1.20
N LYS A 185 -10.49 -4.75 -0.87
CA LYS A 185 -11.00 -3.45 -0.45
C LYS A 185 -10.84 -2.48 -1.62
N VAL A 186 -11.96 -2.00 -2.14
CA VAL A 186 -12.05 -1.06 -3.27
C VAL A 186 -12.61 0.26 -2.77
N LEU A 187 -11.90 1.35 -3.06
CA LEU A 187 -12.22 2.67 -2.54
C LEU A 187 -12.17 3.71 -3.65
N GLY A 188 -13.15 4.60 -3.67
CA GLY A 188 -13.15 5.80 -4.51
C GLY A 188 -14.14 6.82 -3.98
N GLU A 189 -13.94 8.08 -4.39
CA GLU A 189 -14.82 9.17 -3.99
C GLU A 189 -16.23 8.99 -4.58
N ASP A 190 -16.30 8.70 -5.88
CA ASP A 190 -17.57 8.61 -6.61
C ASP A 190 -18.24 7.24 -6.50
N ILE A 191 -17.45 6.16 -6.35
CA ILE A 191 -17.97 4.78 -6.26
C ILE A 191 -18.20 4.32 -4.81
N GLY A 192 -17.75 5.10 -3.83
CA GLY A 192 -17.77 4.72 -2.43
C GLY A 192 -16.67 3.75 -2.02
N SER A 193 -16.87 3.06 -0.92
CA SER A 193 -15.88 2.16 -0.33
C SER A 193 -16.53 0.83 0.03
N THR A 194 -15.99 -0.26 -0.47
CA THR A 194 -16.55 -1.60 -0.27
C THR A 194 -15.45 -2.60 -0.02
N LEU A 195 -15.69 -3.50 0.93
CA LEU A 195 -14.90 -4.69 1.14
C LEU A 195 -15.64 -5.90 0.55
N TYR A 196 -14.98 -6.62 -0.33
CA TYR A 196 -15.48 -7.81 -0.99
C TYR A 196 -14.76 -9.06 -0.46
N GLN A 197 -15.50 -10.16 -0.41
CA GLN A 197 -15.01 -11.49 -0.10
C GLN A 197 -15.33 -12.42 -1.25
N TYR A 198 -14.30 -12.99 -1.87
CA TYR A 198 -14.39 -13.96 -2.94
C TYR A 198 -13.97 -15.34 -2.43
N ASP A 199 -14.56 -16.39 -2.99
CA ASP A 199 -13.98 -17.73 -2.89
C ASP A 199 -12.79 -17.87 -3.87
N TRP A 200 -12.10 -19.00 -3.80
CA TRP A 200 -10.95 -19.27 -4.68
C TRP A 200 -11.33 -19.62 -6.13
N ASN A 201 -12.62 -19.73 -6.44
CA ASN A 201 -13.12 -19.83 -7.82
C ASN A 201 -13.43 -18.45 -8.42
N GLY A 202 -13.25 -17.37 -7.66
CA GLY A 202 -13.60 -16.01 -8.06
C GLY A 202 -15.08 -15.67 -7.94
N THR A 203 -15.86 -16.50 -7.22
CA THR A 203 -17.26 -16.21 -6.95
C THR A 203 -17.37 -15.27 -5.76
N LEU A 204 -18.00 -14.11 -5.96
CA LEU A 204 -18.31 -13.17 -4.88
C LEU A 204 -19.24 -13.83 -3.86
N GLN A 205 -18.76 -13.95 -2.62
CA GLN A 205 -19.53 -14.52 -1.50
C GLN A 205 -20.25 -13.42 -0.71
N ALA A 206 -19.55 -12.33 -0.41
CA ALA A 206 -20.08 -11.24 0.38
C ALA A 206 -19.49 -9.89 -0.01
N GLU A 207 -20.29 -8.84 0.16
CA GLU A 207 -19.85 -7.46 0.04
C GLU A 207 -20.26 -6.66 1.27
N ARG A 208 -19.42 -5.71 1.66
CA ARG A 208 -19.64 -4.87 2.82
C ARG A 208 -19.29 -3.42 2.49
N PRO A 209 -20.30 -2.54 2.38
CA PRO A 209 -20.05 -1.10 2.31
C PRO A 209 -19.32 -0.61 3.56
N LEU A 210 -18.33 0.24 3.35
CA LEU A 210 -17.64 1.00 4.38
C LEU A 210 -18.21 2.43 4.38
N SER A 211 -18.29 3.05 5.56
CA SER A 211 -18.80 4.42 5.65
C SER A 211 -17.89 5.41 4.91
N GLN A 212 -18.45 6.56 4.52
CA GLN A 212 -17.64 7.67 4.04
C GLN A 212 -16.87 8.35 5.20
N PRO A 213 -15.76 9.05 4.93
CA PRO A 213 -15.13 9.27 3.61
C PRO A 213 -14.20 8.11 3.19
N TYR A 214 -14.06 7.86 1.88
CA TYR A 214 -13.28 6.74 1.34
C TYR A 214 -11.82 6.71 1.82
N TRP A 215 -11.17 7.88 1.89
CA TRP A 215 -9.76 8.00 2.30
C TRP A 215 -9.51 7.50 3.72
N ARG A 216 -10.55 7.44 4.59
CA ARG A 216 -10.44 6.86 5.93
C ARG A 216 -10.01 5.39 5.89
N TYR A 217 -10.33 4.68 4.81
CA TYR A 217 -10.05 3.26 4.66
C TYR A 217 -8.90 2.98 3.70
N ALA A 218 -8.31 4.01 3.09
CA ALA A 218 -7.22 3.84 2.14
C ALA A 218 -5.95 3.40 2.87
N GLY A 219 -5.50 2.17 2.59
CA GLY A 219 -4.37 1.53 3.25
C GLY A 219 -4.47 0.02 3.10
N PHE A 220 -3.38 -0.70 3.37
CA PHE A 220 -3.34 -2.14 3.09
C PHE A 220 -4.35 -2.95 3.91
N LEU A 221 -4.73 -4.10 3.36
CA LEU A 221 -5.36 -5.18 4.10
C LEU A 221 -4.29 -6.14 4.62
N ARG A 222 -4.48 -6.60 5.85
CA ARG A 222 -3.66 -7.63 6.50
C ARG A 222 -4.55 -8.63 7.19
N ILE A 223 -4.10 -9.87 7.29
CA ILE A 223 -4.81 -10.91 8.03
C ILE A 223 -3.90 -11.41 9.15
N GLN A 224 -4.48 -11.56 10.33
CA GLN A 224 -3.82 -12.19 11.47
C GLN A 224 -4.82 -13.08 12.20
N GLY A 225 -4.61 -14.40 12.13
CA GLY A 225 -5.60 -15.37 12.60
C GLY A 225 -6.94 -15.10 11.93
N ASP A 226 -8.00 -15.03 12.73
CA ASP A 226 -9.38 -14.89 12.25
C ASP A 226 -9.84 -13.43 12.13
N THR A 227 -8.90 -12.50 11.99
CA THR A 227 -9.21 -11.06 11.89
C THR A 227 -8.59 -10.45 10.64
N LEU A 228 -9.43 -9.76 9.88
CA LEU A 228 -9.02 -8.86 8.82
C LEU A 228 -8.73 -7.48 9.42
N TRP A 229 -7.50 -7.01 9.23
CA TRP A 229 -7.02 -5.71 9.66
C TRP A 229 -6.96 -4.79 8.45
N SER A 230 -7.88 -3.83 8.41
CA SER A 230 -7.94 -2.78 7.40
C SER A 230 -7.23 -1.54 7.90
N LEU A 231 -6.02 -1.30 7.39
CA LEU A 231 -5.24 -0.11 7.74
C LEU A 231 -5.87 1.16 7.17
N SER A 232 -5.70 2.25 7.93
CA SER A 232 -5.88 3.61 7.44
C SER A 232 -4.51 4.23 7.24
N GLY A 233 -4.17 4.56 6.01
CA GLY A 233 -2.92 5.22 5.67
C GLY A 233 -2.89 6.67 6.11
N PHE A 234 -4.05 7.30 6.28
CA PHE A 234 -4.17 8.73 6.58
C PHE A 234 -4.57 9.03 8.03
N ARG A 235 -4.74 7.99 8.86
CA ARG A 235 -5.05 8.12 10.30
C ARG A 235 -4.34 7.04 11.11
N PRO A 236 -3.95 7.32 12.37
CA PRO A 236 -3.30 6.35 13.24
C PRO A 236 -4.29 5.35 13.85
N VAL A 237 -5.00 4.63 13.00
CA VAL A 237 -6.05 3.67 13.40
C VAL A 237 -6.04 2.46 12.47
N VAL A 238 -6.52 1.33 12.98
CA VAL A 238 -6.74 0.12 12.20
C VAL A 238 -8.14 -0.40 12.47
N ASP A 239 -8.88 -0.70 11.41
CA ASP A 239 -10.21 -1.29 11.53
C ASP A 239 -10.10 -2.81 11.56
N ARG A 240 -10.68 -3.42 12.60
CA ARG A 240 -10.72 -4.87 12.76
C ARG A 240 -12.08 -5.38 12.31
N LEU A 241 -12.07 -6.35 11.40
CA LEU A 241 -13.24 -7.01 10.88
C LEU A 241 -13.09 -8.53 11.05
N PRO A 242 -14.18 -9.27 11.31
CA PRO A 242 -14.16 -10.72 11.18
C PRO A 242 -13.91 -11.12 9.72
N LEU A 243 -13.42 -12.34 9.51
CA LEU A 243 -13.22 -12.91 8.18
C LEU A 243 -14.54 -13.22 7.46
N ASP A 244 -15.59 -13.56 8.19
CA ASP A 244 -16.94 -13.68 7.63
C ASP A 244 -17.60 -12.29 7.57
N LEU A 245 -17.74 -11.76 6.35
CA LEU A 245 -18.32 -10.42 6.16
C LEU A 245 -19.84 -10.38 6.25
N GLU A 246 -20.54 -11.51 6.08
CA GLU A 246 -22.01 -11.54 6.12
C GLU A 246 -22.55 -11.34 7.54
N THR A 247 -21.91 -11.98 8.51
CA THR A 247 -22.34 -11.96 9.92
C THR A 247 -21.77 -10.80 10.72
N ALA A 248 -20.88 -10.02 10.12
CA ALA A 248 -20.17 -8.95 10.77
C ALA A 248 -21.10 -7.77 11.12
N SER A 249 -20.98 -7.22 12.33
CA SER A 249 -21.73 -6.01 12.74
C SER A 249 -21.47 -4.84 11.79
N ALA A 250 -22.45 -3.93 11.64
CA ALA A 250 -22.43 -2.84 10.65
C ALA A 250 -21.18 -1.94 10.71
N SER A 251 -20.61 -1.69 11.88
CA SER A 251 -19.39 -0.88 12.03
C SER A 251 -18.17 -1.75 12.34
N PRO A 252 -17.01 -1.49 11.68
CA PRO A 252 -15.74 -2.11 12.07
C PRO A 252 -15.34 -1.74 13.50
N ASP A 253 -14.61 -2.61 14.17
CA ASP A 253 -14.01 -2.32 15.47
C ASP A 253 -12.70 -1.54 15.25
N THR A 254 -12.79 -0.21 15.29
CA THR A 254 -11.65 0.68 15.09
C THR A 254 -10.72 0.69 16.31
N LEU A 255 -9.50 0.20 16.11
CA LEU A 255 -8.40 0.28 17.07
C LEU A 255 -7.58 1.55 16.86
N ALA A 256 -7.44 2.38 17.89
CA ALA A 256 -6.53 3.53 17.86
C ALA A 256 -5.08 3.12 18.18
N LEU A 257 -4.12 3.62 17.40
CA LEU A 257 -2.69 3.43 17.64
C LEU A 257 -2.17 4.49 18.60
N ARG A 258 -2.41 4.26 19.89
CA ARG A 258 -2.08 5.17 21.00
C ARG A 258 -0.58 5.28 21.17
N GLY A 259 -0.05 6.48 21.01
CA GLY A 259 1.40 6.72 21.01
C GLY A 259 1.99 6.89 19.61
N PHE A 260 1.18 6.83 18.55
CA PHE A 260 1.65 7.22 17.22
C PHE A 260 1.97 8.72 17.20
N ASP A 261 3.20 9.07 16.83
CA ASP A 261 3.67 10.45 16.71
C ASP A 261 4.43 10.63 15.40
N SER A 262 3.91 11.50 14.53
CA SER A 262 4.51 11.87 13.25
C SER A 262 4.43 13.38 13.09
N PRO A 263 5.45 14.03 12.50
CA PRO A 263 5.37 15.44 12.11
C PRO A 263 4.31 15.71 11.03
N MET A 264 3.70 14.67 10.47
CA MET A 264 2.59 14.78 9.51
C MET A 264 1.22 14.93 10.20
N LEU A 265 1.14 14.77 11.53
CA LEU A 265 -0.13 14.91 12.27
C LEU A 265 -0.68 16.34 12.21
N GLU A 266 0.19 17.35 12.19
CA GLU A 266 -0.16 18.74 11.98
C GLU A 266 -0.84 18.95 10.62
N ARG A 267 -0.29 18.33 9.56
CA ARG A 267 -0.87 18.38 8.21
C ARG A 267 -2.16 17.57 8.13
N SER A 268 -2.27 16.44 8.85
CA SER A 268 -3.53 15.70 8.97
C SER A 268 -4.61 16.55 9.61
N TYR A 269 -4.28 17.28 10.68
CA TYR A 269 -5.21 18.18 11.33
C TYR A 269 -5.67 19.29 10.39
N ALA A 270 -4.74 19.94 9.68
CA ALA A 270 -5.06 20.96 8.68
C ALA A 270 -5.98 20.43 7.57
N PHE A 271 -5.74 19.23 7.05
CA PHE A 271 -6.63 18.57 6.11
C PHE A 271 -8.04 18.37 6.68
N LEU A 272 -8.16 17.90 7.93
CA LEU A 272 -9.46 17.70 8.59
C LEU A 272 -10.22 19.02 8.81
N GLN A 273 -9.53 20.15 8.94
CA GLN A 273 -10.14 21.48 9.00
C GLN A 273 -10.53 22.04 7.62
N GLY A 274 -10.12 21.38 6.53
CA GLY A 274 -10.31 21.87 5.16
C GLY A 274 -9.26 22.89 4.70
N ASP A 275 -8.19 23.08 5.47
CA ASP A 275 -7.10 24.01 5.15
C ASP A 275 -6.15 23.45 4.08
N THR A 276 -6.19 22.15 3.84
CA THR A 276 -5.50 21.48 2.74
C THR A 276 -6.43 20.48 2.05
N HIS A 277 -6.20 20.21 0.77
CA HIS A 277 -7.08 19.36 -0.04
C HIS A 277 -6.61 17.89 -0.13
N GLU A 278 -5.43 17.58 0.39
CA GLU A 278 -4.85 16.24 0.32
C GLU A 278 -4.47 15.74 1.71
N PRO A 279 -4.98 14.57 2.14
CA PRO A 279 -4.59 14.00 3.41
C PRO A 279 -3.13 13.51 3.34
N PRO A 280 -2.28 13.75 4.36
CA PRO A 280 -0.91 13.25 4.34
C PRO A 280 -0.88 11.77 4.70
N LEU A 281 -0.06 11.01 3.98
CA LEU A 281 0.17 9.60 4.28
C LEU A 281 0.97 9.46 5.58
N LEU A 282 0.40 8.78 6.56
CA LEU A 282 0.98 8.48 7.87
C LEU A 282 1.47 7.03 7.95
N ILE A 283 0.64 6.08 7.50
CA ILE A 283 0.84 4.63 7.67
C ILE A 283 0.68 3.91 6.32
N PRO A 284 1.68 3.92 5.45
CA PRO A 284 1.61 3.21 4.17
C PRO A 284 1.44 1.70 4.37
N SER A 285 2.03 1.15 5.44
CA SER A 285 1.98 -0.27 5.72
C SER A 285 2.15 -0.60 7.20
N ALA A 286 1.62 -1.76 7.56
CA ALA A 286 1.89 -2.44 8.81
C ALA A 286 1.91 -3.95 8.59
N THR A 287 2.58 -4.68 9.48
CA THR A 287 2.58 -6.15 9.45
C THR A 287 2.74 -6.72 10.85
N PHE A 288 2.37 -7.99 11.00
CA PHE A 288 2.51 -8.71 12.27
C PHE A 288 3.73 -9.61 12.28
N ALA A 289 4.43 -9.64 13.41
CA ALA A 289 5.42 -10.67 13.72
C ALA A 289 5.42 -10.96 15.22
N ASN A 290 5.35 -12.25 15.59
CA ASN A 290 5.31 -12.72 16.99
C ASN A 290 4.32 -11.94 17.88
N GLY A 291 3.11 -11.70 17.38
CA GLY A 291 2.03 -11.05 18.15
C GLY A 291 2.15 -9.54 18.31
N ARG A 292 3.16 -8.89 17.71
CA ARG A 292 3.34 -7.43 17.68
C ARG A 292 2.97 -6.87 16.31
N LEU A 293 2.41 -5.66 16.29
CA LEU A 293 2.10 -4.93 15.07
C LEU A 293 3.22 -3.93 14.79
N PHE A 294 3.95 -4.13 13.70
CA PHE A 294 4.98 -3.21 13.22
C PHE A 294 4.35 -2.26 12.21
N VAL A 295 4.42 -0.96 12.48
CA VAL A 295 3.77 0.09 11.70
C VAL A 295 4.84 1.00 11.13
N LEU A 296 4.87 1.18 9.81
CA LEU A 296 5.75 2.15 9.17
C LEU A 296 5.17 3.54 9.42
N ASN A 297 5.90 4.35 10.18
CA ASN A 297 5.53 5.72 10.50
C ASN A 297 6.23 6.65 9.51
N VAL A 298 5.47 7.12 8.51
CA VAL A 298 6.03 8.00 7.47
C VAL A 298 6.27 9.38 8.05
N ARG A 299 7.50 9.85 7.82
CA ARG A 299 7.98 11.17 8.16
C ARG A 299 9.12 11.55 7.22
N SER A 300 9.31 12.84 7.00
CA SER A 300 10.51 13.32 6.31
C SER A 300 11.76 13.02 7.15
N GLY A 301 12.85 12.62 6.49
CA GLY A 301 14.13 12.40 7.14
C GLY A 301 14.59 10.95 7.07
N TRP A 302 14.11 10.13 8.00
CA TRP A 302 14.67 8.81 8.30
C TRP A 302 13.60 7.74 8.52
N VAL A 303 14.03 6.47 8.53
CA VAL A 303 13.16 5.35 8.82
C VAL A 303 12.71 5.35 10.28
N GLN A 304 11.40 5.34 10.49
CA GLN A 304 10.79 5.01 11.78
C GLN A 304 9.76 3.89 11.62
N VAL A 305 9.87 2.88 12.48
CA VAL A 305 8.88 1.81 12.62
C VAL A 305 8.42 1.78 14.07
N ASP A 306 7.14 1.97 14.30
CA ASP A 306 6.54 1.92 15.62
C ASP A 306 5.98 0.51 15.86
N VAL A 307 6.23 -0.04 17.04
CA VAL A 307 5.78 -1.38 17.44
C VAL A 307 4.66 -1.24 18.44
N PHE A 308 3.48 -1.74 18.09
CA PHE A 308 2.29 -1.70 18.91
C PHE A 308 1.93 -3.07 19.46
N GLY A 309 1.37 -3.08 20.67
CA GLY A 309 0.65 -4.22 21.21
C GLY A 309 -0.67 -4.46 20.47
N ARG A 310 -1.31 -5.61 20.73
CA ARG A 310 -2.62 -5.96 20.14
C ARG A 310 -3.75 -5.00 20.54
N ASP A 311 -3.56 -4.28 21.64
CA ASP A 311 -4.46 -3.25 22.17
C ASP A 311 -4.20 -1.86 21.57
N GLY A 312 -3.31 -1.77 20.58
CA GLY A 312 -2.97 -0.52 19.91
C GLY A 312 -2.10 0.42 20.75
N THR A 313 -1.50 -0.04 21.85
CA THR A 313 -0.58 0.77 22.64
C THR A 313 0.84 0.66 22.10
N LEU A 314 1.51 1.80 21.90
CA LEU A 314 2.92 1.86 21.52
C LEU A 314 3.79 1.18 22.59
N GLN A 315 4.62 0.24 22.15
CA GLN A 315 5.57 -0.50 22.99
C GLN A 315 7.02 -0.09 22.69
N HIS A 316 7.37 0.08 21.41
CA HIS A 316 8.72 0.48 20.99
C HIS A 316 8.66 1.46 19.83
N ARG A 317 9.63 2.38 19.80
CA ARG A 317 9.89 3.25 18.66
C ARG A 317 11.22 2.86 18.06
N LEU A 318 11.22 2.35 16.83
CA LEU A 318 12.44 1.87 16.17
C LEU A 318 12.90 2.92 15.17
N ILE A 319 14.09 3.47 15.39
CA ILE A 319 14.65 4.58 14.60
C ILE A 319 15.99 4.14 14.01
N GLU A 320 16.24 4.46 12.74
CA GLU A 320 17.54 4.25 12.11
C GLU A 320 18.70 4.79 12.95
N ALA A 321 19.75 3.98 13.12
CA ALA A 321 20.97 4.41 13.80
C ALA A 321 21.67 5.49 12.98
N ASN A 322 21.73 6.72 13.52
CA ASN A 322 22.27 7.93 12.87
C ASN A 322 21.41 8.43 11.70
N PRO A 323 20.18 8.89 11.97
CA PRO A 323 19.27 9.33 10.92
C PRO A 323 19.87 10.48 10.11
N GLN A 324 19.94 10.31 8.79
CA GLN A 324 20.31 11.39 7.88
C GLN A 324 19.03 12.03 7.33
N PRO A 325 18.92 13.36 7.28
CA PRO A 325 17.77 14.01 6.67
C PRO A 325 17.68 13.66 5.18
N ASN A 326 16.65 12.92 4.79
CA ASN A 326 16.25 12.71 3.41
C ASN A 326 14.75 13.01 3.24
N THR A 327 14.44 14.12 2.57
CA THR A 327 13.05 14.52 2.30
C THR A 327 12.37 13.66 1.24
N ASP A 328 13.16 12.92 0.46
CA ASP A 328 12.70 12.17 -0.69
C ASP A 328 12.61 10.66 -0.40
N PHE A 329 12.76 10.27 0.87
CA PHE A 329 12.67 8.88 1.30
C PHE A 329 11.20 8.43 1.42
N PHE A 330 10.75 7.59 0.48
CA PHE A 330 9.36 7.11 0.42
C PHE A 330 9.28 5.58 0.48
N PRO A 331 9.10 5.01 1.68
CA PRO A 331 8.84 3.58 1.85
C PRO A 331 7.35 3.26 1.67
N HIS A 332 7.03 2.21 0.91
CA HIS A 332 5.64 1.82 0.57
C HIS A 332 5.12 0.62 1.35
N ASP A 333 5.99 -0.33 1.64
CA ASP A 333 5.62 -1.55 2.35
C ASP A 333 6.72 -1.99 3.30
N LEU A 334 6.32 -2.77 4.31
CA LEU A 334 7.22 -3.41 5.24
C LEU A 334 6.83 -4.89 5.43
N SER A 335 7.83 -5.73 5.60
CA SER A 335 7.65 -7.11 6.05
C SER A 335 8.67 -7.40 7.14
N VAL A 336 8.23 -8.14 8.15
CA VAL A 336 9.04 -8.44 9.33
C VAL A 336 9.18 -9.94 9.45
N ARG A 337 10.41 -10.40 9.66
CA ARG A 337 10.72 -11.78 9.97
C ARG A 337 11.32 -11.84 11.37
N ALA A 338 10.67 -12.58 12.26
CA ALA A 338 11.23 -12.86 13.57
C ALA A 338 12.32 -13.94 13.48
N HIS A 339 13.31 -13.84 14.35
CA HIS A 339 14.34 -14.84 14.61
C HIS A 339 14.55 -14.98 16.12
N SER A 340 15.45 -15.89 16.54
CA SER A 340 15.64 -16.24 17.96
C SER A 340 15.99 -15.07 18.89
N ASP A 341 16.64 -14.04 18.34
CA ASP A 341 17.25 -12.92 19.03
C ASP A 341 16.75 -11.55 18.50
N GLY A 342 15.63 -11.52 17.77
CA GLY A 342 15.07 -10.27 17.27
C GLY A 342 14.27 -10.37 15.99
N TYR A 343 14.34 -9.31 15.19
CA TYR A 343 13.54 -9.12 13.99
C TYR A 343 14.40 -8.54 12.86
N ASP A 344 14.27 -9.11 11.66
CA ASP A 344 14.64 -8.45 10.42
C ASP A 344 13.42 -7.70 9.89
N ILE A 345 13.57 -6.40 9.66
CA ILE A 345 12.53 -5.50 9.16
C ILE A 345 12.98 -5.03 7.78
N THR A 346 12.26 -5.42 6.73
CA THR A 346 12.58 -5.03 5.36
C THR A 346 11.54 -4.08 4.79
N LEU A 347 12.02 -3.03 4.12
CA LEU A 347 11.23 -1.98 3.50
C LEU A 347 11.40 -2.01 1.98
N ALA A 348 10.31 -1.72 1.26
CA ALA A 348 10.34 -1.39 -0.16
C ALA A 348 10.33 0.12 -0.30
N VAL A 349 11.35 0.67 -0.96
CA VAL A 349 11.59 2.10 -1.10
C VAL A 349 11.60 2.43 -2.58
N SER A 350 10.80 3.39 -3.03
CA SER A 350 10.79 3.79 -4.44
C SER A 350 11.57 5.06 -4.73
N SER A 351 11.95 5.81 -3.69
CA SER A 351 12.57 7.13 -3.82
C SER A 351 13.50 7.39 -2.64
N PRO A 352 14.62 8.13 -2.83
CA PRO A 352 15.04 8.77 -4.09
C PRO A 352 15.48 7.78 -5.18
N ASP A 353 15.99 6.62 -4.78
CA ASP A 353 16.34 5.53 -5.67
C ASP A 353 15.57 4.26 -5.26
N PRO A 354 14.97 3.51 -6.22
CA PRO A 354 14.32 2.25 -5.93
C PRO A 354 15.26 1.24 -5.26
N ALA A 355 14.88 0.76 -4.08
CA ALA A 355 15.68 -0.13 -3.27
C ALA A 355 14.84 -1.00 -2.33
N ILE A 356 15.47 -2.07 -1.84
CA ILE A 356 14.95 -2.92 -0.77
C ILE A 356 15.94 -2.83 0.39
N VAL A 357 15.49 -2.30 1.52
CA VAL A 357 16.37 -1.99 2.66
C VAL A 357 16.00 -2.86 3.84
N THR A 358 16.95 -3.59 4.40
CA THR A 358 16.75 -4.44 5.58
C THR A 358 17.47 -3.86 6.80
N TYR A 359 16.73 -3.71 7.88
CA TYR A 359 17.22 -3.38 9.22
C TYR A 359 17.06 -4.57 10.15
N ARG A 360 17.84 -4.58 11.23
CA ARG A 360 17.69 -5.50 12.35
C ARG A 360 17.38 -4.74 13.61
N TRP A 361 16.39 -5.25 14.35
CA TRP A 361 16.09 -4.85 15.70
C TRP A 361 16.18 -6.05 16.62
N THR A 362 17.04 -5.94 17.64
CA THR A 362 17.07 -6.86 18.77
C THR A 362 16.46 -6.12 19.94
N PRO A 363 15.27 -6.52 20.42
CA PRO A 363 14.71 -5.93 21.62
C PRO A 363 15.73 -6.07 22.75
N SER A 364 16.04 -4.97 23.42
CA SER A 364 16.74 -5.04 24.69
C SER A 364 15.90 -5.95 25.59
N ASN A 365 16.50 -6.95 26.24
CA ASN A 365 15.82 -7.79 27.23
C ASN A 365 15.41 -6.93 28.44
N THR A 366 14.39 -6.09 28.28
CA THR A 366 13.54 -5.69 29.38
C THR A 366 12.53 -6.82 29.53
N LEU A 367 12.92 -7.77 30.38
CA LEU A 367 11.98 -8.65 31.06
C LEU A 367 10.83 -7.78 31.59
N GLU A 368 9.62 -7.99 31.05
CA GLU A 368 8.39 -7.74 31.79
C GLU A 368 7.77 -9.09 32.18
#